data_AF-A0A0D8J106-F1
#
_entry.id   AF-A0A0D8J106-F1
#
_cell.length_a   1.000
_cell.length_b   1.000
_cell.length_c   1.000
_cell.angle_alpha   90.00
_cell.angle_beta   90.00
_cell.angle_gamma   90.00
#
_symmetry.space_group_name_H-M   'P 1'
#
loop_
_entity.id
_entity.type
_entity.pdbx_description
1 polymer ?
#
loop_
_entity_poly.entity_id
_entity_poly.type
_entity_poly.pdbx_seq_one_letter_code
_entity_poly.pdbx_strand_id
1 'polypeptide(L)'
;MKFEKACYSRKALYECCDKVKALPRAARVRADHSALCYGVLAQTFDFCLEKTSCCLFERDFSPWEDYAKAVKNKFPKKEMDKLYAGCVRFLKNQLIEIHKMMETGEVDSID
;
A
#
# COMPACT_ATOMS: atom_id res chain seq x y z
N MET A 1 9.78 -30.57 4.80
CA MET A 1 9.81 -29.23 5.42
C MET A 1 8.39 -28.67 5.28
N LYS A 2 7.64 -28.49 6.39
CA LYS A 2 6.38 -27.75 6.31
C LYS A 2 6.77 -26.28 6.27
N PHE A 3 6.48 -25.59 5.17
CA PHE A 3 6.60 -24.14 5.16
C PHE A 3 5.55 -23.60 6.14
N GLU A 4 5.99 -22.80 7.11
CA GLU A 4 5.06 -22.06 7.95
C GLU A 4 4.26 -21.13 7.04
N LYS A 5 2.93 -21.17 7.18
CA LYS A 5 2.07 -20.25 6.44
C LYS A 5 2.31 -18.84 7.00
N ALA A 6 2.20 -17.84 6.13
CA ALA A 6 2.11 -16.47 6.61
C ALA A 6 0.93 -16.34 7.59
N CYS A 7 1.09 -15.50 8.60
CA CYS A 7 0.10 -15.35 9.65
C CYS A 7 -0.30 -13.89 9.78
N TYR A 8 -1.60 -13.62 9.74
CA TYR A 8 -2.13 -12.26 9.73
C TYR A 8 -3.20 -12.08 10.79
N SER A 9 -3.29 -10.85 11.30
CA SER A 9 -4.41 -10.43 12.12
C SER A 9 -5.51 -9.75 11.31
N ARG A 10 -6.78 -10.17 11.45
CA ARG A 10 -7.90 -9.50 10.79
C ARG A 10 -8.03 -8.08 11.28
N LYS A 11 -7.86 -7.86 12.59
CA LYS A 11 -7.83 -6.50 13.16
C LYS A 11 -6.77 -5.64 12.48
N ALA A 12 -5.54 -6.15 12.36
CA ALA A 12 -4.44 -5.41 11.70
C ALA A 12 -4.76 -5.10 10.23
N LEU A 13 -5.36 -6.04 9.50
CA LEU A 13 -5.81 -5.80 8.11
C LEU A 13 -6.90 -4.75 8.01
N TYR A 14 -7.87 -4.72 8.93
CA TYR A 14 -8.90 -3.69 8.96
C TYR A 14 -8.30 -2.30 9.25
N GLU A 15 -7.36 -2.19 10.18
CA GLU A 15 -6.62 -0.95 10.44
C GLU A 15 -5.87 -0.47 9.17
N CYS A 16 -5.24 -1.40 8.44
CA CYS A 16 -4.60 -1.09 7.16
C CYS A 16 -5.63 -0.62 6.11
N CYS A 17 -6.76 -1.31 5.99
CA CYS A 17 -7.84 -0.92 5.09
C CYS A 17 -8.33 0.51 5.37
N ASP A 18 -8.51 0.87 6.63
CA ASP A 18 -8.98 2.19 7.02
C ASP A 18 -7.93 3.27 6.75
N LYS A 19 -6.65 2.96 6.97
CA LYS A 19 -5.53 3.84 6.59
C LYS A 19 -5.52 4.12 5.08
N VAL A 20 -5.70 3.08 4.26
CA VAL A 20 -5.77 3.19 2.79
C VAL A 20 -7.02 3.95 2.33
N LYS A 21 -8.17 3.79 2.99
CA LYS A 21 -9.39 4.55 2.71
C LYS A 21 -9.24 6.05 3.01
N ALA A 22 -8.43 6.39 4.02
CA ALA A 22 -8.17 7.78 4.41
C ALA A 22 -7.22 8.52 3.45
N LEU A 23 -6.59 7.82 2.49
CA LEU A 23 -5.72 8.45 1.51
C LEU A 23 -6.51 9.44 0.60
N PRO A 24 -5.90 10.59 0.25
CA PRO A 24 -6.50 11.53 -0.69
C PRO A 24 -6.84 10.85 -2.02
N ARG A 25 -7.91 11.28 -2.69
CA ARG A 25 -8.28 10.70 -4.00
C ARG A 25 -7.28 11.06 -5.11
N ALA A 26 -6.73 12.26 -5.06
CA ALA A 26 -5.73 12.78 -5.99
C ALA A 26 -5.03 14.00 -5.38
N ALA A 27 -3.88 14.40 -5.94
CA ALA A 27 -3.25 15.67 -5.59
C ALA A 27 -4.10 16.84 -6.14
N ARG A 28 -4.21 17.95 -5.39
CA ARG A 28 -4.93 19.14 -5.85
C ARG A 28 -4.12 19.89 -6.90
N VAL A 29 -2.85 20.14 -6.59
CA VAL A 29 -1.88 20.74 -7.52
C VAL A 29 -0.64 19.86 -7.68
N ARG A 30 0.14 20.12 -8.73
CA ARG A 30 1.34 19.34 -9.03
C ARG A 30 2.35 19.35 -7.87
N ALA A 31 2.47 20.48 -7.17
CA ALA A 31 3.41 20.64 -6.06
C ALA A 31 3.08 19.73 -4.86
N ASP A 32 1.82 19.34 -4.69
CA ASP A 32 1.39 18.51 -3.56
C ASP A 32 1.91 17.07 -3.66
N HIS A 33 2.29 16.61 -4.87
CA HIS A 33 2.72 15.22 -5.07
C HIS A 33 3.95 14.84 -4.24
N SER A 34 4.82 15.80 -3.89
CA SER A 34 5.95 15.54 -2.99
C SER A 34 5.48 15.14 -1.59
N ALA A 35 4.61 15.95 -0.99
CA ALA A 35 4.02 15.67 0.32
C ALA A 35 3.12 14.43 0.30
N LEU A 36 2.44 14.19 -0.82
CA LEU A 36 1.61 13.00 -1.01
C LEU A 36 2.44 11.71 -1.06
N CYS A 37 3.51 11.70 -1.87
CA CYS A 37 4.36 10.54 -2.12
C CYS A 37 5.23 10.17 -0.91
N TYR A 38 6.00 11.13 -0.40
CA TYR A 38 6.96 10.93 0.69
C TYR A 38 6.35 11.12 2.09
N GLY A 39 5.13 11.64 2.15
CA GLY A 39 4.36 11.77 3.40
C GLY A 39 3.31 10.67 3.52
N VAL A 40 2.05 11.01 3.26
CA VAL A 40 0.91 10.15 3.61
C VAL A 40 0.93 8.78 2.93
N LEU A 41 1.39 8.70 1.66
CA LEU A 41 1.48 7.42 0.96
C LEU A 41 2.59 6.54 1.55
N ALA A 42 3.80 7.07 1.73
CA ALA A 42 4.90 6.32 2.34
C ALA A 42 4.53 5.81 3.74
N GLN A 43 3.96 6.68 4.58
CA GLN A 43 3.46 6.30 5.91
C GLN A 43 2.40 5.20 5.86
N THR A 44 1.59 5.13 4.79
CA THR A 44 0.59 4.08 4.64
C THR A 44 1.23 2.74 4.28
N PHE A 45 2.24 2.74 3.40
CA PHE A 45 3.04 1.54 3.11
C PHE A 45 3.75 1.04 4.38
N ASP A 46 4.47 1.92 5.08
CA ASP A 46 5.20 1.58 6.30
C ASP A 46 4.25 1.02 7.38
N PHE A 47 3.08 1.65 7.57
CA PHE A 47 2.07 1.17 8.49
C PHE A 47 1.54 -0.23 8.13
N CYS A 48 1.25 -0.48 6.84
CA CYS A 48 0.78 -1.80 6.42
C CYS A 48 1.87 -2.87 6.57
N LEU A 49 3.12 -2.52 6.27
CA LEU A 49 4.27 -3.40 6.48
C LEU A 49 4.44 -3.75 7.97
N GLU A 50 4.44 -2.77 8.86
CA GLU A 50 4.57 -2.99 10.31
C GLU A 50 3.46 -3.90 10.85
N LYS A 51 2.23 -3.68 10.39
CA LYS A 51 1.04 -4.39 10.89
C LYS A 51 0.90 -5.81 10.37
N THR A 52 1.38 -6.09 9.16
CA THR A 52 1.16 -7.37 8.49
C THR A 52 2.44 -8.16 8.29
N SER A 53 3.61 -7.54 8.41
CA SER A 53 4.91 -8.09 7.99
C SER A 53 4.92 -8.63 6.55
N CYS A 54 3.98 -8.18 5.71
CA CYS A 54 3.91 -8.60 4.31
C CYS A 54 4.91 -7.78 3.49
N CYS A 55 5.90 -8.45 2.89
CA CYS A 55 6.95 -7.82 2.10
C CYS A 55 6.42 -7.04 0.88
N LEU A 56 5.21 -7.34 0.40
CA LEU A 56 4.58 -6.60 -0.70
C LEU A 56 4.23 -5.15 -0.31
N PHE A 57 4.22 -4.81 0.98
CA PHE A 57 4.12 -3.43 1.45
C PHE A 57 5.47 -2.73 1.60
N GLU A 58 6.60 -3.43 1.41
CA GLU A 58 7.88 -2.75 1.26
C GLU A 58 7.87 -1.93 -0.03
N ARG A 59 8.41 -0.73 0.05
CA ARG A 59 8.37 0.23 -1.07
C ARG A 59 9.06 -0.32 -2.31
N ASP A 60 10.13 -1.09 -2.14
CA ASP A 60 10.94 -1.68 -3.19
C ASP A 60 10.19 -2.79 -3.96
N PHE A 61 9.18 -3.41 -3.34
CA PHE A 61 8.32 -4.43 -3.97
C PHE A 61 6.97 -3.85 -4.43
N SER A 62 6.85 -2.53 -4.49
CA SER A 62 5.60 -1.83 -4.76
C SER A 62 5.76 -0.82 -5.90
N PRO A 63 4.66 -0.35 -6.53
CA PRO A 63 4.71 0.71 -7.54
C PRO A 63 5.11 2.09 -6.97
N TRP A 64 5.43 2.19 -5.67
CA TRP A 64 5.84 3.43 -5.04
C TRP A 64 7.12 4.01 -5.66
N GLU A 65 8.10 3.17 -6.03
CA GLU A 65 9.37 3.66 -6.59
C GLU A 65 9.17 4.41 -7.91
N ASP A 66 8.33 3.88 -8.81
CA ASP A 66 7.98 4.54 -10.07
C ASP A 66 7.33 5.91 -9.82
N TYR A 67 6.44 5.97 -8.82
CA TYR A 67 5.81 7.22 -8.43
C TYR A 67 6.81 8.20 -7.83
N ALA A 68 7.68 7.77 -6.92
CA ALA A 68 8.72 8.58 -6.30
C ALA A 68 9.69 9.14 -7.35
N LYS A 69 10.06 8.33 -8.34
CA LYS A 69 10.87 8.76 -9.49
C LYS A 69 10.17 9.83 -10.32
N ALA A 70 8.88 9.68 -10.61
CA ALA A 70 8.11 10.68 -11.34
C ALA A 70 8.00 12.01 -10.57
N VAL A 71 7.82 11.94 -9.25
CA VAL A 71 7.81 13.11 -8.35
C VAL A 71 9.16 13.82 -8.35
N LYS A 72 10.25 13.07 -8.19
CA LYS A 72 11.63 13.59 -8.21
C LYS A 72 11.97 14.26 -9.54
N ASN A 73 11.55 13.64 -10.65
CA ASN A 73 11.75 14.16 -12.00
C ASN A 73 10.70 15.20 -12.42
N LYS A 74 9.81 15.60 -11.50
CA LYS A 74 8.85 16.70 -11.71
C LYS A 74 7.95 16.50 -12.93
N PHE A 75 7.50 15.27 -13.16
CA PHE A 75 6.62 14.89 -14.28
C PHE A 75 5.33 15.74 -14.34
N PRO A 76 4.56 15.68 -15.44
CA PRO A 76 3.25 16.31 -15.51
C PRO A 76 2.29 15.77 -14.44
N LYS A 77 1.41 16.64 -13.89
CA LYS A 77 0.44 16.27 -12.85
C LYS A 77 -0.38 15.03 -13.23
N LYS A 78 -0.86 14.97 -14.47
CA LYS A 78 -1.68 13.87 -14.99
C LYS A 78 -0.97 12.51 -14.93
N GLU A 79 0.34 12.47 -15.12
CA GLU A 79 1.13 11.24 -15.03
C GLU A 79 1.35 10.83 -13.58
N MET A 80 1.69 11.79 -12.72
CA MET A 80 1.83 11.55 -11.28
C MET A 80 0.51 11.11 -10.63
N ASP A 81 -0.64 11.67 -11.03
CA ASP A 81 -1.96 11.22 -10.57
C ASP A 81 -2.24 9.76 -10.94
N LYS A 82 -1.84 9.32 -12.14
CA LYS A 82 -1.99 7.92 -12.57
C LYS A 82 -1.13 6.98 -11.74
N LEU A 83 0.13 7.34 -11.50
CA LEU A 83 1.06 6.54 -10.69
C LEU A 83 0.60 6.47 -9.23
N TYR A 84 0.14 7.58 -8.68
CA TYR A 84 -0.47 7.62 -7.36
C TYR A 84 -1.71 6.70 -7.26
N ALA A 85 -2.64 6.80 -8.22
CA ALA A 85 -3.80 5.91 -8.27
C ALA A 85 -3.40 4.43 -8.40
N GLY A 86 -2.31 4.15 -9.12
CA GLY A 86 -1.70 2.82 -9.20
C GLY A 86 -1.25 2.31 -7.84
N CYS A 87 -0.56 3.14 -7.05
CA CYS A 87 -0.15 2.80 -5.68
C CYS A 87 -1.34 2.51 -4.76
N VAL A 88 -2.36 3.37 -4.79
CA VAL A 88 -3.57 3.19 -3.96
C VAL A 88 -4.30 1.90 -4.36
N ARG A 89 -4.40 1.60 -5.66
CA ARG A 89 -5.02 0.35 -6.14
C ARG A 89 -4.21 -0.87 -5.71
N PHE A 90 -2.89 -0.80 -5.81
CA PHE A 90 -2.01 -1.89 -5.36
C PHE A 90 -2.24 -2.20 -3.88
N LEU A 91 -2.18 -1.19 -2.99
CA LEU A 91 -2.44 -1.36 -1.56
C LEU A 91 -3.80 -2.04 -1.30
N LYS A 92 -4.85 -1.58 -1.96
CA LYS A 92 -6.20 -2.17 -1.83
C LYS A 92 -6.24 -3.63 -2.27
N ASN A 93 -5.65 -3.94 -3.42
CA ASN A 93 -5.65 -5.30 -3.96
C ASN A 93 -4.88 -6.25 -3.04
N GLN A 94 -3.73 -5.85 -2.51
CA GLN A 94 -2.95 -6.68 -1.59
C GLN A 94 -3.73 -6.98 -0.30
N LEU A 95 -4.41 -5.98 0.27
CA LEU A 95 -5.25 -6.20 1.44
C LEU A 95 -6.44 -7.14 1.15
N ILE A 96 -7.07 -7.01 -0.03
CA ILE A 96 -8.17 -7.90 -0.47
C ILE A 96 -7.65 -9.33 -0.67
N GLU A 97 -6.48 -9.50 -1.28
CA GLU A 97 -5.87 -10.80 -1.54
C GLU A 97 -5.50 -11.50 -0.24
N ILE A 98 -4.86 -10.80 0.71
CA ILE A 98 -4.57 -11.37 2.04
C ILE A 98 -5.87 -11.79 2.74
N HIS A 99 -6.90 -10.95 2.70
CA HIS A 99 -8.19 -11.27 3.33
C HIS A 99 -8.81 -12.54 2.72
N LYS A 100 -8.80 -12.65 1.39
CA LYS A 100 -9.23 -13.86 0.68
C LYS A 100 -8.41 -15.09 1.05
N MET A 101 -7.09 -14.96 1.14
CA MET A 101 -6.20 -16.07 1.54
C MET A 101 -6.51 -16.54 2.97
N MET A 102 -6.92 -15.65 3.87
CA MET A 102 -7.36 -16.02 5.22
C MET A 102 -8.68 -16.79 5.17
N GLU A 103 -9.60 -16.43 4.28
CA GLU A 103 -10.89 -17.13 4.11
C GLU A 103 -10.72 -18.52 3.47
N THR A 104 -9.77 -18.69 2.55
CA THR A 104 -9.47 -19.98 1.91
C THR A 104 -8.52 -20.85 2.73
N GLY A 105 -7.96 -20.32 3.83
CA GLY A 105 -7.00 -21.02 4.68
C GLY A 105 -5.62 -21.20 4.03
N GLU A 106 -5.29 -20.42 3.02
CA GLU A 106 -3.95 -20.37 2.40
C GLU A 106 -2.93 -19.73 3.36
N VAL A 107 -3.39 -18.83 4.23
CA VAL A 107 -2.61 -18.19 5.30
C VAL A 107 -3.33 -18.38 6.64
N ASP A 108 -2.59 -18.30 7.75
CA ASP A 108 -3.16 -18.46 9.09
C ASP A 108 -3.72 -17.13 9.63
N SER A 109 -4.75 -17.22 10.47
CA SER A 109 -5.33 -16.11 11.23
C SER A 109 -4.95 -16.26 12.71
N ILE A 110 -4.46 -15.20 13.34
CA ILE A 110 -4.09 -15.19 14.78
C ILE A 110 -5.18 -14.60 15.70
N ASP A 111 -6.33 -14.25 15.13
CA ASP A 111 -7.54 -13.86 15.84
C ASP A 111 -8.75 -14.70 15.41
#